data_AF-A0AAT9IK08-F1
#
_entry.id   AF-A0AAT9IK08-F1
#
_cell.length_a   1.000
_cell.length_b   1.000
_cell.length_c   1.000
_cell.angle_alpha   90.00
_cell.angle_beta   90.00
_cell.angle_gamma   90.00
#
_symmetry.space_group_name_H-M   'P 1'
#
loop_
_entity.id
_entity.type
_entity.pdbx_description
1 polymer ?
#
loop_
_entity_poly.entity_id
_entity_poly.type
_entity_poly.pdbx_seq_one_letter_code
_entity_poly.pdbx_strand_id
1 'polypeptide(L)'
;MLGQNRLVSTPASAWRVTTIGDAEILVSPRQPTAVVRHPGQADRVASWADLDIGVISADAIVHAAPDGVWVVYQPQDADDGDSSAPVAAVHVGPDGTARRIRLPRVMDSLGATRHGLWFRTEHDPGPDDRDAWLADTRVVVVNHDGTSISLTVDRRILFVHESGSVPLLTFSRGAPDADTDGAGTAYSYRYATASLPVGALPDHLSPATAATDLTDEALLDELTGMRPRYREEPSVGIPWERIDLPADRRDAAVAALVDEFGDLAHYWRGTDGVTVPLSIGLTEPRIDVVGEWPDTRVEVTFRHPILPSGRLRRTLRVFDEAGRILMHPYAAIHLMEDLDTHSPLPPTGEREVHEF
;
A
#
# COMPACT_ATOMS: atom_id res chain seq x y z
N MET A 1 2.55 -12.34 -10.55
CA MET A 1 2.34 -11.51 -9.35
C MET A 1 3.50 -10.52 -9.28
N LEU A 2 3.45 -9.46 -10.11
CA LEU A 2 4.28 -8.29 -9.85
C LEU A 2 3.69 -7.68 -8.59
N GLY A 3 4.32 -7.97 -7.46
CA GLY A 3 4.01 -7.30 -6.20
C GLY A 3 3.95 -5.82 -6.49
N GLN A 4 2.89 -5.18 -5.99
CA GLN A 4 2.81 -3.75 -5.88
C GLN A 4 4.20 -3.24 -5.45
N ASN A 5 4.72 -2.21 -6.12
CA ASN A 5 5.98 -1.54 -5.81
C ASN A 5 5.95 -0.95 -4.37
N ARG A 6 5.89 -1.81 -3.35
CA ARG A 6 5.81 -1.49 -1.91
C ARG A 6 7.14 -1.72 -1.19
N LEU A 7 8.20 -2.09 -1.91
CA LEU A 7 9.56 -2.16 -1.37
C LEU A 7 10.39 -0.95 -1.79
N VAL A 8 9.94 0.24 -1.40
CA VAL A 8 10.86 1.28 -0.96
C VAL A 8 10.40 1.67 0.43
N SER A 9 11.17 1.26 1.45
CA SER A 9 11.05 1.80 2.80
C SER A 9 11.13 3.32 2.68
N THR A 10 9.98 3.96 2.67
CA THR A 10 9.89 5.41 2.56
C THR A 10 10.43 5.94 3.88
N PRO A 11 11.47 6.80 3.89
CA PRO A 11 11.98 7.37 5.12
C PRO A 11 10.80 7.99 5.89
N ALA A 12 10.75 7.75 7.20
CA ALA A 12 9.63 8.13 8.05
C ALA A 12 9.21 9.62 7.96
N SER A 13 10.13 10.48 7.52
CA SER A 13 10.01 11.94 7.38
C SER A 13 9.92 12.43 5.92
N ALA A 14 9.88 11.55 4.94
CA ALA A 14 9.95 11.90 3.52
C ALA A 14 8.58 12.29 2.95
N TRP A 15 8.41 13.55 2.56
CA TRP A 15 7.23 14.03 1.84
C TRP A 15 7.39 13.82 0.35
N ARG A 16 6.32 13.41 -0.33
CA ARG A 16 6.34 13.24 -1.79
C ARG A 16 6.20 14.59 -2.47
N VAL A 17 7.08 14.86 -3.42
CA VAL A 17 7.14 16.13 -4.15
C VAL A 17 6.71 15.93 -5.59
N THR A 18 5.76 16.76 -6.04
CA THR A 18 5.32 16.84 -7.43
C THR A 18 5.36 18.29 -7.90
N THR A 19 5.88 18.53 -9.11
CA THR A 19 5.92 19.86 -9.72
C THR A 19 4.89 19.96 -10.83
N ILE A 20 4.06 21.00 -10.80
CA ILE A 20 2.98 21.25 -11.76
C ILE A 20 3.05 22.71 -12.19
N GLY A 21 3.53 22.96 -13.41
CA GLY A 21 3.85 24.32 -13.84
C GLY A 21 4.94 24.94 -12.95
N ASP A 22 4.64 26.07 -12.33
CA ASP A 22 5.48 26.76 -11.35
C ASP A 22 5.20 26.36 -9.89
N ALA A 23 4.16 25.54 -9.65
CA ALA A 23 3.78 25.07 -8.33
C ALA A 23 4.55 23.81 -7.93
N GLU A 24 4.94 23.73 -6.67
CA GLU A 24 5.44 22.50 -6.03
C GLU A 24 4.43 22.03 -4.97
N ILE A 25 3.93 20.80 -5.11
CA ILE A 25 3.00 20.18 -4.17
C ILE A 25 3.75 19.09 -3.39
N LEU A 26 3.83 19.27 -2.08
CA LEU A 26 4.43 18.33 -1.14
C LEU A 26 3.30 17.63 -0.38
N VAL A 27 3.21 16.31 -0.46
CA VAL A 27 2.19 15.50 0.24
C VAL A 27 2.83 14.67 1.33
N SER A 28 2.26 14.70 2.52
CA SER A 28 2.66 13.80 3.61
C SER A 28 2.11 12.40 3.38
N PRO A 29 2.93 11.34 3.44
CA PRO A 29 2.44 9.97 3.33
C PRO A 29 1.74 9.49 4.62
N ARG A 30 1.90 10.20 5.74
CA ARG A 30 1.38 9.80 7.06
C ARG A 30 0.28 10.71 7.59
N GLN A 31 0.40 12.00 7.29
CA GLN A 31 -0.52 13.01 7.77
C GLN A 31 -1.48 13.44 6.66
N PRO A 32 -2.72 13.84 6.99
CA PRO A 32 -3.74 14.31 6.07
C PRO A 32 -3.48 15.74 5.57
N THR A 33 -2.25 15.99 5.06
CA THR A 33 -1.78 17.34 4.72
C THR A 33 -0.96 17.36 3.44
N ALA A 34 -1.14 18.42 2.67
CA ALA A 34 -0.23 18.85 1.63
C ALA A 34 0.18 20.32 1.80
N VAL A 35 1.38 20.65 1.34
CA VAL A 35 1.88 22.02 1.24
C VAL A 35 2.08 22.34 -0.23
N VAL A 36 1.51 23.46 -0.68
CA VAL A 36 1.65 23.97 -2.04
C VAL A 36 2.49 25.24 -2.02
N ARG A 37 3.58 25.22 -2.79
CA ARG A 37 4.56 26.32 -2.87
C ARG A 37 4.55 26.94 -4.25
N HIS A 38 4.60 28.27 -4.26
CA HIS A 38 4.78 29.08 -5.45
C HIS A 38 5.96 30.02 -5.23
N PRO A 39 6.82 30.24 -6.24
CA PRO A 39 7.90 31.21 -6.14
C PRO A 39 7.39 32.60 -5.73
N GLY A 40 7.93 33.13 -4.63
CA GLY A 40 7.60 34.47 -4.14
C GLY A 40 6.24 34.60 -3.45
N GLN A 41 5.52 33.50 -3.20
CA GLN A 41 4.28 33.50 -2.41
C GLN A 41 4.47 32.73 -1.10
N ALA A 42 3.59 32.98 -0.13
CA ALA A 42 3.53 32.18 1.08
C ALA A 42 3.02 30.76 0.79
N ASP A 43 3.57 29.77 1.51
CA ASP A 43 3.13 28.38 1.46
C ASP A 43 1.64 28.27 1.78
N ARG A 44 0.91 27.51 0.96
CA ARG A 44 -0.50 27.18 1.21
C ARG A 44 -0.60 25.77 1.78
N VAL A 45 -1.32 25.62 2.88
CA VAL A 45 -1.50 24.33 3.55
C VAL A 45 -2.90 23.82 3.24
N ALA A 46 -2.99 22.63 2.66
CA ALA A 46 -4.22 21.91 2.42
C ALA A 46 -4.32 20.75 3.42
N SER A 47 -5.48 20.56 4.04
CA SER A 47 -5.67 19.51 5.04
C SER A 47 -7.03 18.85 4.92
N TRP A 48 -7.10 17.59 5.34
CA TRP A 48 -8.31 16.76 5.30
C TRP A 48 -8.36 15.79 6.49
N ALA A 49 -8.02 16.30 7.68
CA ALA A 49 -7.88 15.48 8.90
C ALA A 49 -9.16 14.76 9.34
N ASP A 50 -10.31 15.29 8.93
CA ASP A 50 -11.68 14.78 9.11
C ASP A 50 -12.12 13.80 8.01
N LEU A 51 -11.25 13.46 7.04
CA LEU A 51 -11.61 12.52 5.97
C LEU A 51 -11.86 11.13 6.56
N ASP A 52 -13.07 10.63 6.32
CA ASP A 52 -13.44 9.26 6.64
C ASP A 52 -12.78 8.28 5.66
N ILE A 53 -11.73 7.61 6.13
CA ILE A 53 -11.05 6.51 5.44
C ILE A 53 -11.42 5.16 6.05
N GLY A 54 -12.44 5.12 6.92
CA GLY A 54 -12.87 3.94 7.64
C GLY A 54 -12.09 3.66 8.93
N VAL A 55 -12.32 2.46 9.46
CA VAL A 55 -11.82 2.00 10.77
C VAL A 55 -10.51 1.22 10.69
N ILE A 56 -10.08 0.86 9.48
CA ILE A 56 -8.81 0.17 9.22
C ILE A 56 -7.79 1.21 8.76
N SER A 57 -6.56 1.10 9.24
CA SER A 57 -5.45 1.93 8.79
C SER A 57 -5.21 1.71 7.30
N ALA A 58 -4.94 2.79 6.59
CA ALA A 58 -4.75 2.79 5.15
C ALA A 58 -3.41 3.39 4.78
N ASP A 59 -2.80 2.85 3.73
CA ASP A 59 -1.62 3.45 3.12
C ASP A 59 -2.05 4.58 2.19
N ALA A 60 -1.26 5.66 2.16
CA ALA A 60 -1.43 6.76 1.22
C ALA A 60 -0.66 6.46 -0.07
N ILE A 61 -1.39 6.20 -1.15
CA ILE A 61 -0.84 6.12 -2.51
C ILE A 61 -1.04 7.47 -3.18
N VAL A 62 0.04 8.05 -3.68
CA VAL A 62 -0.02 9.36 -4.34
C VAL A 62 0.15 9.18 -5.84
N HIS A 63 -0.66 9.87 -6.63
CA HIS A 63 -0.59 9.87 -8.09
C HIS A 63 -0.49 11.31 -8.59
N ALA A 64 0.52 11.59 -9.41
CA ALA A 64 0.68 12.89 -10.05
C ALA A 64 -0.22 12.98 -11.28
N ALA A 65 -0.86 14.13 -11.48
CA ALA A 65 -1.63 14.45 -12.67
C ALA A 65 -1.28 15.87 -13.16
N PRO A 66 -1.58 16.23 -14.43
CA PRO A 66 -1.31 17.57 -14.94
C PRO A 66 -2.03 18.70 -14.21
N ASP A 67 -3.15 18.42 -13.55
CA ASP A 67 -4.00 19.39 -12.85
C ASP A 67 -3.85 19.38 -11.32
N GLY A 68 -3.04 18.47 -10.77
CA GLY A 68 -2.84 18.37 -9.34
C GLY A 68 -2.22 17.03 -8.91
N VAL A 69 -2.42 16.71 -7.63
CA VAL A 69 -1.96 15.46 -7.03
C VAL A 69 -3.16 14.76 -6.40
N TRP A 70 -3.29 13.48 -6.70
CA TRP A 70 -4.24 12.58 -6.07
C TRP A 70 -3.59 11.86 -4.90
N VAL A 71 -4.26 11.84 -3.75
CA VAL A 71 -3.90 11.06 -2.57
C VAL A 71 -5.00 10.05 -2.34
N VAL A 72 -4.68 8.77 -2.45
CA VAL A 72 -5.62 7.65 -2.32
C VAL A 72 -5.30 6.90 -1.04
N TYR A 73 -6.31 6.73 -0.20
CA TYR A 73 -6.23 5.92 1.01
C TYR A 73 -6.90 4.58 0.72
N GLN A 74 -6.07 3.54 0.63
CA GLN A 74 -6.52 2.16 0.43
C GLN A 74 -6.14 1.34 1.67
N PRO A 75 -7.08 0.57 2.26
CA PRO A 75 -6.78 -0.31 3.38
C PRO A 75 -5.62 -1.25 3.04
N GLN A 76 -4.76 -1.53 4.01
CA GLN A 76 -3.69 -2.50 3.83
C GLN A 76 -4.29 -3.89 3.55
N ASP A 77 -3.71 -4.58 2.55
CA ASP A 77 -4.22 -5.83 1.99
C ASP A 77 -4.63 -6.81 3.10
N ALA A 78 -5.92 -7.11 3.19
CA ALA A 78 -6.35 -8.41 3.66
C ALA A 78 -6.31 -9.29 2.41
N ASP A 79 -5.30 -10.16 2.29
CA ASP A 79 -5.18 -11.14 1.18
C ASP A 79 -6.50 -11.90 0.94
N ASP A 80 -7.37 -11.97 1.95
CA ASP A 80 -8.72 -12.52 1.90
C ASP A 80 -9.77 -11.50 1.42
N GLY A 81 -9.64 -11.01 0.18
CA GLY A 81 -10.73 -10.73 -0.78
C GLY A 81 -11.98 -9.90 -0.38
N ASP A 82 -12.08 -9.37 0.84
CA ASP A 82 -13.25 -8.63 1.32
C ASP A 82 -12.84 -7.47 2.22
N SER A 83 -11.96 -6.62 1.71
CA SER A 83 -11.86 -5.27 2.24
C SER A 83 -13.11 -4.49 1.79
N SER A 84 -14.18 -4.62 2.57
CA SER A 84 -15.34 -3.72 2.50
C SER A 84 -15.01 -2.30 2.98
N ALA A 85 -13.76 -2.06 3.41
CA ALA A 85 -13.32 -0.78 3.91
C ALA A 85 -13.31 0.27 2.77
N PRO A 86 -13.79 1.49 3.06
CA PRO A 86 -13.97 2.51 2.04
C PRO A 86 -12.61 2.97 1.50
N VAL A 87 -12.50 3.05 0.18
CA VAL A 87 -11.40 3.78 -0.47
C VAL A 87 -11.79 5.24 -0.52
N ALA A 88 -10.89 6.11 -0.06
CA ALA A 88 -11.09 7.56 -0.10
C ALA A 88 -9.99 8.22 -0.94
N ALA A 89 -10.33 9.29 -1.66
CA ALA A 89 -9.34 10.06 -2.40
C ALA A 89 -9.45 11.56 -2.11
N VAL A 90 -8.32 12.24 -2.18
CA VAL A 90 -8.23 13.69 -2.15
C VAL A 90 -7.46 14.16 -3.37
N HIS A 91 -8.00 15.15 -4.08
CA HIS A 91 -7.27 15.87 -5.11
C HIS A 91 -6.78 17.21 -4.55
N VAL A 92 -5.48 17.46 -4.62
CA VAL A 92 -4.85 18.73 -4.25
C VAL A 92 -4.41 19.46 -5.51
N GLY A 93 -5.05 20.59 -5.79
CA GLY A 93 -4.71 21.44 -6.94
C GLY A 93 -3.48 22.32 -6.68
N PRO A 94 -2.87 22.90 -7.75
CA PRO A 94 -1.75 23.82 -7.63
C PRO A 94 -2.12 25.14 -6.94
N ASP A 95 -3.40 25.45 -6.75
CA ASP A 95 -3.86 26.59 -5.98
C ASP A 95 -3.96 26.33 -4.46
N GLY A 96 -3.70 25.09 -4.02
CA GLY A 96 -3.87 24.66 -2.63
C GLY A 96 -5.28 24.20 -2.29
N THR A 97 -6.21 24.15 -3.25
CA THR A 97 -7.55 23.62 -3.02
C THR A 97 -7.48 22.09 -2.88
N ALA A 98 -7.93 21.56 -1.74
CA ALA A 98 -8.16 20.14 -1.55
C ALA A 98 -9.63 19.78 -1.78
N ARG A 99 -9.87 18.76 -2.61
CA ARG A 99 -11.21 18.22 -2.88
C ARG A 99 -11.26 16.77 -2.45
N ARG A 100 -12.20 16.45 -1.57
CA ARG A 100 -12.48 15.08 -1.12
C ARG A 100 -13.38 14.40 -2.13
N ILE A 101 -13.00 13.21 -2.56
CA ILE A 101 -13.68 12.48 -3.62
C ILE A 101 -14.19 11.16 -3.04
N ARG A 102 -15.51 10.99 -3.13
CA ARG A 102 -16.15 9.72 -2.78
C ARG A 102 -15.96 8.75 -3.92
N LEU A 103 -15.28 7.65 -3.65
CA LEU A 103 -15.03 6.64 -4.67
C LEU A 103 -16.18 5.62 -4.72
N PRO A 104 -16.45 5.04 -5.90
CA PRO A 104 -17.28 3.84 -5.98
C PRO A 104 -16.60 2.68 -5.26
N ARG A 105 -17.28 1.53 -5.12
CA ARG A 105 -16.63 0.30 -4.67
C ARG A 105 -15.61 -0.10 -5.75
N VAL A 106 -14.36 0.28 -5.53
CA VAL A 106 -13.21 0.06 -6.41
C VAL A 106 -12.26 -0.91 -5.75
N MET A 107 -11.50 -1.64 -6.56
CA MET A 107 -10.51 -2.59 -6.05
C MET A 107 -9.18 -1.90 -5.89
N ASP A 108 -8.58 -1.45 -7.00
CA ASP A 108 -7.24 -0.91 -6.99
C ASP A 108 -7.13 0.37 -7.80
N SER A 109 -6.36 1.34 -7.28
CA SER A 109 -5.95 2.51 -8.06
C SER A 109 -4.88 2.10 -9.08
N LEU A 110 -5.11 2.44 -10.35
CA LEU A 110 -4.21 2.15 -11.47
C LEU A 110 -3.25 3.30 -11.77
N GLY A 111 -3.48 4.48 -11.20
CA GLY A 111 -2.73 5.70 -11.49
C GLY A 111 -3.61 6.86 -11.91
N ALA A 112 -2.98 7.99 -12.25
CA ALA A 112 -3.69 9.19 -12.69
C ALA A 112 -3.13 9.70 -14.02
N THR A 113 -4.03 10.26 -14.82
CA THR A 113 -3.72 11.01 -16.05
C THR A 113 -4.55 12.29 -16.05
N ARG A 114 -4.42 13.12 -17.08
CA ARG A 114 -5.32 14.27 -17.31
C ARG A 114 -6.82 13.97 -17.28
N HIS A 115 -7.21 12.71 -17.49
CA HIS A 115 -8.62 12.30 -17.48
C HIS A 115 -9.17 12.11 -16.07
N GLY A 116 -8.29 12.01 -15.07
CA GLY A 116 -8.63 11.73 -13.68
C GLY A 116 -7.86 10.54 -13.12
N LEU A 117 -8.34 10.05 -11.98
CA LEU A 117 -7.81 8.90 -11.26
C LEU A 117 -8.49 7.62 -11.73
N TRP A 118 -7.69 6.62 -12.11
CA TRP A 118 -8.16 5.39 -12.73
C TRP A 118 -8.23 4.25 -11.72
N PHE A 119 -9.28 3.45 -11.81
CA PHE A 119 -9.52 2.33 -10.92
C PHE A 119 -9.93 1.09 -11.67
N ARG A 120 -9.44 -0.05 -11.21
CA ARG A 120 -9.98 -1.35 -11.59
C ARG A 120 -11.17 -1.72 -10.69
N THR A 121 -12.15 -2.40 -11.27
CA THR A 121 -13.37 -2.81 -10.56
C THR A 121 -13.47 -4.33 -10.33
N GLU A 122 -12.44 -5.07 -10.71
CA GLU A 122 -12.41 -6.54 -10.67
C GLU A 122 -11.00 -7.04 -10.34
N HIS A 123 -10.91 -8.24 -9.78
CA HIS A 123 -9.66 -8.90 -9.43
C HIS A 123 -8.89 -9.37 -10.68
N ASP A 124 -7.59 -9.56 -10.52
CA ASP A 124 -6.80 -10.23 -11.54
C ASP A 124 -7.27 -11.68 -11.75
N PRO A 125 -7.34 -12.14 -13.01
CA PRO A 125 -7.64 -13.54 -13.29
C PRO A 125 -6.52 -14.46 -12.80
N GLY A 126 -6.86 -15.72 -12.56
CA GLY A 126 -5.86 -16.75 -12.28
C GLY A 126 -4.83 -16.82 -13.41
N PRO A 127 -3.55 -17.13 -13.11
CA PRO A 127 -2.49 -17.11 -14.12
C PRO A 127 -2.72 -18.11 -15.25
N ASP A 128 -3.49 -19.18 -15.02
CA ASP A 128 -3.77 -20.22 -16.00
C ASP A 128 -5.03 -19.94 -16.87
N ASP A 129 -5.82 -18.91 -16.54
CA ASP A 129 -7.07 -18.57 -17.24
C ASP A 129 -6.82 -17.66 -18.45
N ARG A 130 -6.32 -18.26 -19.53
CA ARG A 130 -5.88 -17.52 -20.73
C ARG A 130 -6.96 -16.63 -21.35
N ASP A 131 -8.22 -17.07 -21.32
CA ASP A 131 -9.32 -16.30 -21.92
C ASP A 131 -9.66 -15.08 -21.06
N ALA A 132 -9.64 -15.21 -19.72
CA ALA A 132 -9.91 -14.07 -18.81
C ALA A 132 -8.82 -12.98 -18.85
N TRP A 133 -7.59 -13.32 -19.26
CA TRP A 133 -6.52 -12.34 -19.50
C TRP A 133 -6.72 -11.50 -20.78
N LEU A 134 -7.50 -12.01 -21.74
CA LEU A 134 -7.80 -11.34 -23.01
C LEU A 134 -9.18 -10.68 -23.02
N ALA A 135 -9.98 -10.91 -21.98
CA ALA A 135 -11.30 -10.32 -21.81
C ALA A 135 -11.24 -8.83 -21.49
N ASP A 136 -12.30 -8.12 -21.86
CA ASP A 136 -12.48 -6.71 -21.55
C ASP A 136 -12.43 -6.47 -20.03
N THR A 137 -11.56 -5.55 -19.63
CA THR A 137 -11.41 -5.11 -18.25
C THR A 137 -12.28 -3.90 -17.98
N ARG A 138 -13.06 -3.92 -16.90
CA ARG A 138 -13.89 -2.77 -16.48
C ARG A 138 -13.12 -1.80 -15.61
N VAL A 139 -13.16 -0.54 -16.03
CA VAL A 139 -12.40 0.55 -15.42
C VAL A 139 -13.31 1.72 -15.13
N VAL A 140 -13.07 2.39 -14.00
CA VAL A 140 -13.70 3.65 -13.65
C VAL A 140 -12.64 4.74 -13.61
N VAL A 141 -12.92 5.87 -14.25
CA VAL A 141 -12.08 7.07 -14.18
C VAL A 141 -12.85 8.15 -13.43
N VAL A 142 -12.27 8.68 -12.36
CA VAL A 142 -12.88 9.68 -11.49
C VAL A 142 -12.15 11.01 -11.65
N ASN A 143 -12.90 12.06 -11.96
CA ASN A 143 -12.37 13.41 -12.11
C ASN A 143 -12.35 14.15 -10.76
N HIS A 144 -11.58 15.24 -10.64
CA HIS A 144 -11.43 16.02 -9.40
C HIS A 144 -12.70 16.79 -8.99
N ASP A 145 -13.72 16.83 -9.85
CA ASP A 145 -15.06 17.33 -9.52
C ASP A 145 -15.98 16.24 -8.95
N GLY A 146 -15.50 14.99 -8.87
CA GLY A 146 -16.23 13.83 -8.37
C GLY A 146 -17.10 13.15 -9.43
N THR A 147 -17.15 13.66 -10.67
CA THR A 147 -17.77 12.93 -11.78
C THR A 147 -16.95 11.71 -12.13
N SER A 148 -17.60 10.68 -12.65
CA SER A 148 -16.93 9.46 -13.07
C SER A 148 -17.47 8.95 -14.39
N ILE A 149 -16.61 8.28 -15.14
CA ILE A 149 -16.96 7.52 -16.32
C ILE A 149 -16.56 6.06 -16.11
N SER A 150 -17.35 5.16 -16.69
CA SER A 150 -17.02 3.73 -16.76
C SER A 150 -16.72 3.38 -18.21
N LEU A 151 -15.63 2.63 -18.42
CA LEU A 151 -15.22 2.19 -19.75
C LEU A 151 -14.67 0.77 -19.69
N THR A 152 -14.55 0.16 -20.86
CA THR A 152 -13.94 -1.15 -21.03
C THR A 152 -12.60 -1.03 -21.76
N VAL A 153 -11.64 -1.87 -21.39
CA VAL A 153 -10.33 -1.93 -22.04
C VAL A 153 -10.07 -3.35 -22.46
N ASP A 154 -9.69 -3.59 -23.72
CA ASP A 154 -9.51 -4.93 -24.29
C ASP A 154 -8.33 -5.74 -23.70
N ARG A 155 -7.71 -5.25 -22.61
CA ARG A 155 -6.60 -5.88 -21.90
C ARG A 155 -6.58 -5.51 -20.42
N ARG A 156 -5.88 -6.34 -19.65
CA ARG A 156 -5.60 -6.13 -18.22
C ARG A 156 -4.57 -5.00 -18.04
N ILE A 157 -5.02 -3.87 -17.50
CA ILE A 157 -4.19 -2.69 -17.26
C ILE A 157 -3.33 -2.91 -16.02
N LEU A 158 -2.02 -2.70 -16.11
CA LEU A 158 -1.16 -2.67 -14.95
C LEU A 158 -1.24 -1.32 -14.25
N PHE A 159 -0.97 -0.25 -15.00
CA PHE A 159 -1.03 1.12 -14.51
C PHE A 159 -1.22 2.12 -15.65
N VAL A 160 -1.59 3.33 -15.30
CA VAL A 160 -1.65 4.49 -16.18
C VAL A 160 -0.86 5.64 -15.58
N HIS A 161 -0.25 6.46 -16.42
CA HIS A 161 0.47 7.64 -15.94
C HIS A 161 0.54 8.71 -17.04
N GLU A 162 0.83 9.94 -16.64
CA GLU A 162 1.15 11.00 -17.58
C GLU A 162 2.67 11.03 -17.86
N SER A 163 3.05 10.79 -19.12
CA SER A 163 4.44 10.92 -19.58
C SER A 163 4.60 12.22 -20.38
N GLY A 164 5.09 13.25 -19.70
CA GLY A 164 5.15 14.60 -20.27
C GLY A 164 3.75 15.13 -20.59
N SER A 165 3.40 15.21 -21.87
CA SER A 165 2.08 15.63 -22.36
C SER A 165 1.26 14.50 -22.99
N VAL A 166 1.72 13.24 -22.85
CA VAL A 166 1.06 12.07 -23.40
C VAL A 166 0.59 11.16 -22.26
N PRO A 167 -0.72 10.95 -22.10
CA PRO A 167 -1.23 9.95 -21.18
C PRO A 167 -0.94 8.55 -21.73
N LEU A 168 -0.35 7.68 -20.92
CA LEU A 168 0.03 6.32 -21.28
C LEU A 168 -0.72 5.29 -20.43
N LEU A 169 -0.98 4.14 -21.04
CA LEU A 169 -1.56 2.96 -20.40
C LEU A 169 -0.64 1.77 -20.67
N THR A 170 -0.20 1.13 -19.59
CA THR A 170 0.63 -0.08 -19.63
C THR A 170 -0.19 -1.29 -19.19
N PHE A 171 -0.11 -2.39 -19.95
CA PHE A 171 -1.02 -3.54 -19.82
C PHE A 171 -0.34 -4.87 -20.16
N SER A 172 -0.92 -5.97 -19.68
CA SER A 172 -0.48 -7.33 -20.03
C SER A 172 -0.97 -7.71 -21.42
N ARG A 173 -0.09 -8.28 -22.24
CA ARG A 173 -0.44 -8.80 -23.57
C ARG A 173 -1.39 -10.00 -23.53
N GLY A 174 -1.36 -10.75 -22.43
CA GLY A 174 -2.19 -11.93 -22.17
C GLY A 174 -1.76 -12.62 -20.88
N ALA A 175 -2.16 -13.88 -20.71
CA ALA A 175 -1.75 -14.69 -19.57
C ALA A 175 -0.23 -14.88 -19.51
N PRO A 176 0.33 -15.04 -18.30
CA PRO A 176 1.73 -15.38 -18.15
C PRO A 176 2.05 -16.74 -18.76
N ASP A 177 3.29 -16.89 -19.22
CA ASP A 177 3.86 -18.19 -19.58
C ASP A 177 4.38 -18.86 -18.31
N ALA A 178 3.88 -20.06 -18.04
CA ALA A 178 4.25 -20.87 -16.89
C ALA A 178 5.46 -21.76 -17.22
N ASP A 179 6.47 -21.72 -16.36
CA ASP A 179 7.61 -22.63 -16.37
C ASP A 179 7.58 -23.46 -15.07
N THR A 180 7.26 -24.74 -15.21
CA THR A 180 7.16 -25.67 -14.08
C THR A 180 8.41 -26.52 -14.00
N ASP A 181 9.12 -26.43 -12.89
CA ASP A 181 10.20 -27.34 -12.55
C ASP A 181 9.79 -28.25 -11.37
N GLY A 182 10.69 -29.15 -10.96
CA GLY A 182 10.44 -30.04 -9.83
C GLY A 182 10.33 -29.34 -8.46
N ALA A 183 10.53 -28.01 -8.39
CA ALA A 183 10.52 -27.20 -7.18
C ALA A 183 9.35 -26.20 -7.13
N GLY A 184 8.70 -25.89 -8.26
CA GLY A 184 7.55 -24.99 -8.31
C GLY A 184 7.12 -24.58 -9.72
N THR A 185 6.24 -23.59 -9.81
CA THR A 185 5.86 -22.95 -11.09
C THR A 185 6.25 -21.48 -11.05
N ALA A 186 7.12 -21.08 -11.97
CA ALA A 186 7.47 -19.70 -12.24
C ALA A 186 6.56 -19.14 -13.35
N TYR A 187 6.22 -17.86 -13.28
CA TYR A 187 5.37 -17.19 -14.27
C TYR A 187 6.08 -15.99 -14.86
N SER A 188 6.22 -15.97 -16.18
CA SER A 188 6.77 -14.83 -16.93
C SER A 188 5.66 -14.09 -17.67
N TYR A 189 5.68 -12.77 -17.60
CA TYR A 189 4.61 -11.93 -18.12
C TYR A 189 5.13 -11.08 -19.28
N ARG A 190 4.26 -10.77 -20.24
CA ARG A 190 4.58 -9.90 -21.37
C ARG A 190 3.75 -8.63 -21.29
N TYR A 191 4.41 -7.49 -21.37
CA TYR A 191 3.79 -6.19 -21.20
C TYR A 191 3.89 -5.35 -22.46
N ALA A 192 2.96 -4.42 -22.61
CA ALA A 192 2.97 -3.42 -23.66
C ALA A 192 2.41 -2.10 -23.15
N THR A 193 2.73 -1.03 -23.85
CA THR A 193 2.21 0.31 -23.59
C THR A 193 1.50 0.87 -24.81
N ALA A 194 0.49 1.71 -24.58
CA ALA A 194 -0.22 2.43 -25.61
C ALA A 194 -0.58 3.84 -25.14
N SER A 195 -0.57 4.80 -26.07
CA SER A 195 -1.04 6.15 -25.78
C SER A 195 -2.55 6.20 -25.66
N LEU A 196 -3.03 6.92 -24.66
CA LEU A 196 -4.43 7.26 -24.51
C LEU A 196 -4.80 8.50 -25.34
N PRO A 197 -6.09 8.67 -25.69
CA PRO A 197 -6.57 9.90 -26.31
C PRO A 197 -6.18 11.13 -25.48
N VAL A 198 -5.91 12.26 -26.15
CA VAL A 198 -5.64 13.54 -25.48
C VAL A 198 -6.94 14.22 -24.98
N GLY A 199 -8.06 13.92 -25.66
CA GLY A 199 -9.38 14.49 -25.39
C GLY A 199 -10.27 13.56 -24.57
N ALA A 200 -11.58 13.58 -24.83
CA ALA A 200 -12.51 12.69 -24.15
C ALA A 200 -12.18 11.21 -24.39
N LEU A 201 -12.32 10.39 -23.34
CA LEU A 201 -12.17 8.95 -23.44
C LEU A 201 -13.42 8.32 -24.08
N PRO A 202 -13.25 7.35 -24.99
CA PRO A 202 -14.36 6.53 -25.48
C PRO A 202 -14.82 5.51 -24.43
N ASP A 203 -16.02 4.96 -24.62
CA ASP A 203 -16.57 3.90 -23.76
C ASP A 203 -15.80 2.57 -23.84
N HIS A 204 -15.01 2.39 -24.91
CA HIS A 204 -14.15 1.23 -25.13
C HIS A 204 -12.78 1.65 -25.66
N LEU A 205 -11.72 1.14 -25.04
CA LEU A 205 -10.33 1.31 -25.46
C LEU A 205 -9.77 -0.03 -25.93
N SER A 206 -9.07 -0.02 -27.06
CA SER A 206 -8.41 -1.20 -27.62
C SER A 206 -6.89 -1.01 -27.71
N PRO A 207 -6.18 -0.82 -26.58
CA PRO A 207 -4.75 -0.52 -26.58
C PRO A 207 -3.92 -1.60 -27.29
N ALA A 208 -4.40 -2.86 -27.35
CA ALA A 208 -3.71 -3.94 -28.05
C ALA A 208 -3.42 -3.64 -29.54
N THR A 209 -4.23 -2.80 -30.19
CA THR A 209 -4.12 -2.48 -31.62
C THR A 209 -2.97 -1.52 -31.94
N ALA A 210 -2.64 -0.61 -31.02
CA ALA A 210 -1.61 0.43 -31.18
C ALA A 210 -0.43 0.25 -30.21
N ALA A 211 -0.26 -0.98 -29.73
CA ALA A 211 0.62 -1.33 -28.64
C ALA A 211 2.09 -1.38 -29.04
N THR A 212 2.96 -0.85 -28.19
CA THR A 212 4.41 -1.07 -28.24
C THR A 212 4.79 -2.06 -27.15
N ASP A 213 5.45 -3.16 -27.53
CA ASP A 213 5.94 -4.14 -26.56
C ASP A 213 7.02 -3.53 -25.66
N LEU A 214 6.95 -3.85 -24.37
CA LEU A 214 7.94 -3.48 -23.38
C LEU A 214 8.83 -4.68 -23.07
N THR A 215 10.14 -4.45 -23.03
CA THR A 215 11.05 -5.38 -22.34
C THR A 215 10.96 -5.17 -20.83
N ASP A 216 11.47 -6.13 -20.06
CA ASP A 216 11.50 -6.00 -18.60
C ASP A 216 12.32 -4.77 -18.17
N GLU A 217 13.43 -4.48 -18.85
CA GLU A 217 14.23 -3.27 -18.59
C GLU A 217 13.44 -1.99 -18.88
N ALA A 218 12.72 -1.93 -20.01
CA ALA A 218 11.91 -0.76 -20.35
C ALA A 218 10.77 -0.54 -19.36
N LEU A 219 10.11 -1.62 -18.91
CA LEU A 219 9.11 -1.56 -17.85
C LEU A 219 9.72 -1.06 -16.53
N LEU A 220 10.89 -1.57 -16.14
CA LEU A 220 11.58 -1.15 -14.92
C LEU A 220 12.00 0.33 -14.98
N ASP A 221 12.44 0.81 -16.14
CA ASP A 221 12.76 2.22 -16.37
C ASP A 221 11.51 3.10 -16.23
N GLU A 222 10.36 2.67 -16.79
CA GLU A 222 9.07 3.36 -16.65
C GLU A 222 8.63 3.43 -15.18
N LEU A 223 8.65 2.29 -14.48
CA LEU A 223 8.36 2.20 -13.05
C LEU A 223 9.31 3.07 -12.21
N THR A 224 10.59 3.13 -12.59
CA THR A 224 11.59 3.96 -11.92
C THR A 224 11.34 5.45 -12.16
N GLY A 225 10.96 5.83 -13.39
CA GLY A 225 10.59 7.20 -13.74
C GLY A 225 9.35 7.70 -13.00
N MET A 226 8.42 6.80 -12.68
CA MET A 226 7.24 7.10 -11.86
C MET A 226 7.54 7.20 -10.36
N ARG A 227 8.74 6.84 -9.91
CA ARG A 227 9.05 6.85 -8.48
C ARG A 227 8.91 8.26 -7.91
N PRO A 228 8.21 8.40 -6.78
CA PRO A 228 8.10 9.67 -6.09
C PRO A 228 9.45 10.27 -5.76
N ARG A 229 9.59 11.58 -5.97
CA ARG A 229 10.67 12.36 -5.39
C ARG A 229 10.33 12.65 -3.94
N TYR A 230 11.31 12.55 -3.06
CA TYR A 230 11.14 12.77 -1.64
C TYR A 230 11.96 13.96 -1.16
N ARG A 231 11.42 14.69 -0.18
CA ARG A 231 12.13 15.75 0.55
C ARG A 231 11.83 15.64 2.04
N GLU A 232 12.78 16.05 2.88
CA GLU A 232 12.58 16.14 4.31
C GLU A 232 11.40 17.05 4.68
N GLU A 233 10.76 16.68 5.79
CA GLU A 233 9.50 17.20 6.32
C GLU A 233 9.47 18.74 6.47
N PRO A 234 8.49 19.45 5.87
CA PRO A 234 8.12 20.79 6.32
C PRO A 234 7.50 20.71 7.73
N SER A 235 7.76 21.70 8.59
CA SER A 235 7.31 21.73 9.99
C SER A 235 5.79 21.88 10.21
N VAL A 236 4.96 21.56 9.21
CA VAL A 236 3.50 21.71 9.23
C VAL A 236 2.87 20.33 9.14
N GLY A 237 2.81 19.64 10.28
CA GLY A 237 2.04 18.42 10.42
C GLY A 237 0.69 18.68 11.06
N ILE A 238 -0.38 18.28 10.38
CA ILE A 238 -1.73 18.29 10.95
C ILE A 238 -2.07 16.83 11.22
N PRO A 239 -2.32 16.42 12.47
CA PRO A 239 -2.65 15.03 12.78
C PRO A 239 -4.03 14.68 12.23
N TRP A 240 -4.26 13.38 12.02
CA TRP A 240 -5.60 12.86 11.79
C TRP A 240 -6.52 13.17 12.96
N GLU A 241 -7.79 13.46 12.67
CA GLU A 241 -8.82 13.47 13.70
C GLU A 241 -9.01 12.05 14.24
N ARG A 242 -9.18 11.95 15.55
CA ARG A 242 -9.38 10.67 16.23
C ARG A 242 -10.75 10.10 15.87
N ILE A 243 -10.79 8.85 15.43
CA ILE A 243 -12.05 8.19 15.07
C ILE A 243 -12.82 7.74 16.32
N ASP A 244 -14.12 7.55 16.19
CA ASP A 244 -14.91 6.83 17.19
C ASP A 244 -14.96 5.33 16.86
N LEU A 245 -14.05 4.55 17.44
CA LEU A 245 -14.04 3.10 17.31
C LEU A 245 -14.79 2.46 18.49
N PRO A 246 -15.85 1.66 18.30
CA PRO A 246 -16.55 0.99 19.39
C PRO A 246 -15.62 0.08 20.24
N ALA A 247 -15.90 -0.05 21.54
CA ALA A 247 -15.04 -0.80 22.46
C ALA A 247 -14.93 -2.29 22.09
N ASP A 248 -16.03 -2.91 21.66
CA ASP A 248 -16.04 -4.30 21.16
C ASP A 248 -15.13 -4.49 19.94
N ARG A 249 -15.05 -3.49 19.06
CA ARG A 249 -14.11 -3.50 17.92
C ARG A 249 -12.66 -3.30 18.35
N ARG A 250 -12.41 -2.47 19.36
CA ARG A 250 -11.06 -2.32 19.95
C ARG A 250 -10.59 -3.64 20.55
N ASP A 251 -11.44 -4.26 21.37
CA ASP A 251 -11.14 -5.52 22.03
C ASP A 251 -10.92 -6.65 21.01
N ALA A 252 -11.74 -6.72 19.96
CA ALA A 252 -11.57 -7.68 18.87
C ALA A 252 -10.25 -7.49 18.11
N ALA A 253 -9.83 -6.25 17.84
CA ALA A 253 -8.56 -5.97 17.17
C ALA A 253 -7.35 -6.38 18.03
N VAL A 254 -7.41 -6.13 19.33
CA VAL A 254 -6.39 -6.57 20.29
C VAL A 254 -6.35 -8.11 20.33
N ALA A 255 -7.51 -8.76 20.46
CA ALA A 255 -7.62 -10.22 20.51
C ALA A 255 -7.07 -10.87 19.25
N ALA A 256 -7.42 -10.37 18.06
CA ALA A 256 -6.91 -10.89 16.79
C ALA A 256 -5.38 -10.86 16.72
N LEU A 257 -4.74 -9.77 17.15
CA LEU A 257 -3.28 -9.69 17.17
C LEU A 257 -2.65 -10.59 18.26
N VAL A 258 -3.30 -10.78 19.39
CA VAL A 258 -2.84 -11.73 20.42
C VAL A 258 -2.94 -13.17 19.90
N ASP A 259 -4.02 -13.50 19.21
CA ASP A 259 -4.27 -14.84 18.66
C ASP A 259 -3.22 -15.24 17.60
N GLU A 260 -2.72 -14.30 16.79
CA GLU A 260 -1.59 -14.51 15.86
C GLU A 260 -0.36 -15.14 16.56
N PHE A 261 -0.17 -14.87 17.86
CA PHE A 261 0.96 -15.38 18.63
C PHE A 261 0.60 -16.46 19.66
N GLY A 262 -0.69 -16.82 19.79
CA GLY A 262 -1.20 -17.69 20.85
C GLY A 262 -0.50 -19.06 20.94
N ASP A 263 -0.09 -19.59 19.79
CA ASP A 263 0.50 -20.93 19.66
C ASP A 263 2.01 -20.92 19.34
N LEU A 264 2.73 -19.83 19.61
CA LEU A 264 4.16 -19.71 19.25
C LEU A 264 5.06 -20.87 19.73
N ALA A 265 4.74 -21.49 20.87
CA ALA A 265 5.48 -22.63 21.41
C ALA A 265 5.09 -23.99 20.79
N HIS A 266 3.95 -24.07 20.09
CA HIS A 266 3.33 -25.32 19.61
C HIS A 266 2.84 -25.22 18.16
N TYR A 267 3.45 -24.33 17.38
CA TYR A 267 2.93 -23.88 16.09
C TYR A 267 2.83 -25.01 15.05
N TRP A 268 3.87 -25.83 14.91
CA TRP A 268 3.92 -26.90 13.92
C TRP A 268 3.62 -28.24 14.56
N ARG A 269 2.77 -29.06 13.94
CA ARG A 269 2.60 -30.46 14.34
C ARG A 269 3.25 -31.38 13.30
N GLY A 270 4.31 -32.08 13.70
CA GLY A 270 4.96 -33.11 12.90
C GLY A 270 4.03 -34.29 12.58
N THR A 271 4.40 -35.08 11.57
CA THR A 271 3.67 -36.30 11.19
C THR A 271 3.68 -37.38 12.29
N ASP A 272 4.63 -37.27 13.23
CA ASP A 272 4.73 -38.03 14.47
C ASP A 272 3.80 -37.49 15.59
N GLY A 273 3.07 -36.42 15.33
CA GLY A 273 2.16 -35.77 16.27
C GLY A 273 2.84 -34.80 17.25
N VAL A 274 4.17 -34.66 17.20
CA VAL A 274 4.94 -33.76 18.07
C VAL A 274 4.73 -32.31 17.63
N THR A 275 4.43 -31.45 18.59
CA THR A 275 4.33 -30.01 18.34
C THR A 275 5.66 -29.31 18.61
N VAL A 276 6.11 -28.46 17.69
CA VAL A 276 7.34 -27.66 17.84
C VAL A 276 7.05 -26.16 17.68
N PRO A 277 7.89 -25.28 18.25
CA PRO A 277 7.76 -23.84 18.09
C PRO A 277 7.82 -23.40 16.63
N LEU A 278 7.31 -22.21 16.36
CA LEU A 278 7.31 -21.63 15.00
C LEU A 278 8.72 -21.48 14.41
N SER A 279 9.69 -21.04 15.20
CA SER A 279 11.11 -20.89 14.81
C SER A 279 12.01 -21.71 15.74
N ILE A 280 13.12 -22.22 15.19
CA ILE A 280 14.03 -23.13 15.90
C ILE A 280 14.69 -22.41 17.07
N GLY A 281 14.51 -22.95 18.28
CA GLY A 281 15.12 -22.41 19.50
C GLY A 281 14.28 -21.34 20.21
N LEU A 282 13.17 -20.91 19.62
CA LEU A 282 12.19 -20.06 20.32
C LEU A 282 11.59 -20.83 21.49
N THR A 283 11.70 -20.28 22.69
CA THR A 283 11.15 -20.90 23.91
C THR A 283 10.56 -19.86 24.86
N GLU A 284 9.68 -20.30 25.75
CA GLU A 284 9.05 -19.46 26.78
C GLU A 284 8.40 -18.17 26.22
N PRO A 285 7.52 -18.23 25.20
CA PRO A 285 6.83 -17.04 24.74
C PRO A 285 5.89 -16.48 25.82
N ARG A 286 5.78 -15.16 25.88
CA ARG A 286 4.79 -14.41 26.65
C ARG A 286 4.25 -13.28 25.80
N ILE A 287 2.97 -13.00 25.95
CA ILE A 287 2.25 -11.98 25.20
C ILE A 287 1.62 -11.05 26.23
N ASP A 288 1.97 -9.78 26.17
CA ASP A 288 1.46 -8.75 27.07
C ASP A 288 0.78 -7.65 26.25
N VAL A 289 -0.42 -7.23 26.66
CA VAL A 289 -1.10 -6.06 26.09
C VAL A 289 -0.80 -4.85 26.97
N VAL A 290 -0.24 -3.80 26.39
CA VAL A 290 0.25 -2.62 27.13
C VAL A 290 -0.36 -1.36 26.56
N GLY A 291 -0.71 -0.42 27.45
CA GLY A 291 -1.26 0.89 27.08
C GLY A 291 -2.77 0.88 26.85
N GLU A 292 -3.34 2.07 26.67
CA GLU A 292 -4.75 2.29 26.39
C GLU A 292 -4.93 2.80 24.96
N TRP A 293 -6.11 2.58 24.38
CA TRP A 293 -6.40 3.03 23.01
C TRP A 293 -6.22 4.55 22.87
N PRO A 294 -5.58 5.05 21.79
CA PRO A 294 -5.07 4.32 20.62
C PRO A 294 -3.61 3.82 20.75
N ASP A 295 -2.96 4.04 21.89
CA ASP A 295 -1.55 3.69 22.12
C ASP A 295 -1.36 2.22 22.55
N THR A 296 -2.40 1.40 22.45
CA THR A 296 -2.34 -0.04 22.74
C THR A 296 -1.33 -0.74 21.83
N ARG A 297 -0.47 -1.53 22.47
CA ARG A 297 0.54 -2.37 21.82
C ARG A 297 0.52 -3.79 22.37
N VAL A 298 0.82 -4.76 21.52
CA VAL A 298 1.08 -6.15 21.89
C VAL A 298 2.59 -6.34 21.94
N GLU A 299 3.10 -6.73 23.11
CA GLU A 299 4.50 -7.07 23.33
C GLU A 299 4.66 -8.59 23.41
N VAL A 300 5.40 -9.16 22.47
CA VAL A 300 5.72 -10.59 22.44
C VAL A 300 7.15 -10.76 22.93
N THR A 301 7.35 -11.49 24.03
CA THR A 301 8.68 -11.76 24.59
C THR A 301 8.98 -13.24 24.65
N PHE A 302 10.20 -13.63 24.29
CA PHE A 302 10.61 -15.04 24.24
C PHE A 302 12.13 -15.19 24.42
N ARG A 303 12.58 -16.41 24.70
CA ARG A 303 14.01 -16.77 24.71
C ARG A 303 14.40 -17.32 23.34
N HIS A 304 15.62 -17.01 22.91
CA HIS A 304 16.16 -17.48 21.64
C HIS A 304 17.69 -17.63 21.70
N PRO A 305 18.31 -18.61 21.02
CA PRO A 305 19.77 -18.79 21.01
C PRO A 305 20.57 -17.57 20.53
N ILE A 306 19.96 -16.67 19.75
CA ILE A 306 20.57 -15.40 19.33
C ILE A 306 20.91 -14.51 20.54
N LEU A 307 20.15 -14.59 21.64
CA LEU A 307 20.40 -13.85 22.88
C LEU A 307 20.32 -14.79 24.11
N PRO A 308 21.38 -15.57 24.39
CA PRO A 308 21.34 -16.64 25.40
C PRO A 308 21.04 -16.18 26.83
N SER A 309 21.48 -14.97 27.20
CA SER A 309 21.34 -14.41 28.54
C SER A 309 20.10 -13.53 28.73
N GLY A 310 19.30 -13.33 27.69
CA GLY A 310 18.21 -12.37 27.68
C GLY A 310 16.91 -12.91 27.07
N ARG A 311 16.00 -11.99 26.80
CA ARG A 311 14.77 -12.24 26.04
C ARG A 311 14.69 -11.24 24.90
N LEU A 312 14.25 -11.71 23.75
CA LEU A 312 13.91 -10.84 22.63
C LEU A 312 12.48 -10.32 22.83
N ARG A 313 12.20 -9.13 22.28
CA ARG A 313 10.89 -8.50 22.32
C ARG A 313 10.51 -8.01 20.93
N ARG A 314 9.33 -8.38 20.47
CA ARG A 314 8.65 -7.74 19.33
C ARG A 314 7.50 -6.91 19.86
N THR A 315 7.42 -5.64 19.45
CA THR A 315 6.36 -4.73 19.85
C THR A 315 5.57 -4.30 18.63
N LEU A 316 4.26 -4.53 18.65
CA LEU A 316 3.36 -4.20 17.56
C LEU A 316 2.25 -3.28 18.06
N ARG A 317 2.06 -2.13 17.41
CA ARG A 317 0.92 -1.25 17.70
C ARG A 317 -0.36 -1.89 17.17
N VAL A 318 -1.44 -1.81 17.93
CA VAL A 318 -2.76 -2.30 17.48
C VAL A 318 -3.49 -1.23 16.66
N PHE A 319 -3.23 0.05 16.94
CA PHE A 319 -3.90 1.16 16.27
C PHE A 319 -2.92 2.23 15.76
N ASP A 320 -3.31 2.93 14.69
CA ASP A 320 -2.64 4.13 14.20
C ASP A 320 -2.86 5.34 15.14
N GLU A 321 -2.31 6.51 14.81
CA GLU A 321 -2.44 7.72 15.64
C GLU A 321 -3.89 8.23 15.75
N ALA A 322 -4.72 7.93 14.76
CA ALA A 322 -6.14 8.29 14.75
C ALA A 322 -7.02 7.27 15.51
N GLY A 323 -6.45 6.11 15.88
CA GLY A 323 -7.17 5.03 16.54
C GLY A 323 -7.79 4.00 15.58
N ARG A 324 -7.41 3.99 14.31
CA ARG A 324 -7.78 2.96 13.32
C ARG A 324 -6.97 1.69 13.53
N ILE A 325 -7.55 0.55 13.20
CA ILE A 325 -6.95 -0.78 13.39
C ILE A 325 -5.78 -0.95 12.41
N LEU A 326 -4.60 -1.28 12.92
CA LEU A 326 -3.46 -1.73 12.13
C LEU A 326 -3.56 -3.25 11.94
N MET A 327 -3.60 -3.69 10.69
CA MET A 327 -3.60 -5.11 10.35
C MET A 327 -2.16 -5.64 10.40
N HIS A 328 -1.96 -6.81 11.01
CA HIS A 328 -0.67 -7.50 11.03
C HIS A 328 -0.84 -8.94 10.53
N PRO A 329 -1.26 -9.13 9.26
CA PRO A 329 -1.35 -10.48 8.72
C PRO A 329 0.03 -11.15 8.79
N TYR A 330 0.03 -12.43 9.19
CA TYR A 330 1.24 -13.24 9.28
C TYR A 330 2.31 -12.67 10.24
N ALA A 331 1.89 -11.93 11.28
CA ALA A 331 2.82 -11.30 12.23
C ALA A 331 3.82 -12.30 12.86
N ALA A 332 3.34 -13.51 13.14
CA ALA A 332 4.17 -14.60 13.64
C ALA A 332 5.14 -15.14 12.58
N ILE A 333 4.70 -15.28 11.32
CA ILE A 333 5.57 -15.72 10.21
C ILE A 333 6.68 -14.69 9.96
N HIS A 334 6.36 -13.39 9.93
CA HIS A 334 7.37 -12.34 9.83
C HIS A 334 8.37 -12.41 11.00
N LEU A 335 7.92 -12.77 12.21
CA LEU A 335 8.83 -13.00 13.34
C LEU A 335 9.78 -14.18 13.10
N MET A 336 9.29 -15.27 12.51
CA MET A 336 10.14 -16.39 12.12
C MET A 336 11.17 -15.98 11.07
N GLU A 337 10.74 -15.26 10.03
CA GLU A 337 11.64 -14.75 8.99
C GLU A 337 12.71 -13.83 9.56
N ASP A 338 12.35 -12.90 10.46
CA ASP A 338 13.30 -12.01 11.11
C ASP A 338 14.34 -12.78 11.94
N LEU A 339 13.91 -13.85 12.62
CA LEU A 339 14.78 -14.72 13.42
C LEU A 339 15.68 -15.60 12.55
N ASP A 340 15.21 -16.08 11.40
CA ASP A 340 15.96 -16.94 10.50
C ASP A 340 16.97 -16.13 9.65
N THR A 341 16.62 -14.90 9.28
CA THR A 341 17.47 -14.00 8.47
C THR A 341 18.35 -13.07 9.30
N HIS A 342 18.16 -13.04 10.63
CA HIS A 342 18.85 -12.13 11.55
C HIS A 342 18.64 -10.63 11.24
N SER A 343 17.55 -10.27 10.56
CA SER A 343 17.25 -8.90 10.15
C SER A 343 15.76 -8.60 10.36
N PRO A 344 15.36 -7.50 11.02
CA PRO A 344 16.18 -6.43 11.56
C PRO A 344 16.55 -6.70 13.03
N LEU A 345 17.69 -7.34 13.29
CA LEU A 345 18.25 -7.32 14.64
C LEU A 345 19.00 -5.99 14.82
N PRO A 346 18.65 -5.16 15.82
CA PRO A 346 19.45 -3.99 16.13
C PRO A 346 20.90 -4.44 16.40
N PRO A 347 21.92 -3.67 15.97
CA PRO A 347 23.29 -4.00 16.29
C PRO A 347 23.41 -4.15 17.81
N THR A 348 23.96 -5.26 18.27
CA THR A 348 24.33 -5.46 19.68
C THR A 348 25.48 -4.51 20.03
N GLY A 349 25.15 -3.22 20.17
CA GLY A 349 26.01 -2.13 20.63
C GLY A 349 25.52 -1.66 22.00
N GLU A 350 26.31 -2.02 23.02
CA GLU A 350 26.39 -1.48 24.38
C GLU A 350 25.16 -0.78 25.01
N ARG A 351 24.51 -1.51 25.94
CA ARG A 351 23.84 -1.03 27.17
C ARG A 351 22.81 0.12 27.03
N GLU A 352 21.54 -0.27 26.94
CA GLU A 352 20.52 0.31 27.81
C GLU A 352 19.88 -0.81 28.64
N VAL A 353 20.43 -0.99 29.84
CA VAL A 353 19.76 -1.74 30.90
C VAL A 353 18.74 -0.79 31.50
N HIS A 354 17.48 -0.94 31.13
CA HIS A 354 16.39 -0.48 31.98
C HIS A 354 16.06 -1.62 32.95
N GLU A 355 16.56 -1.53 34.18
CA GLU A 355 15.97 -2.23 35.31
C GLU A 355 14.56 -1.64 35.57
N PHE A 356 13.63 -2.53 35.92
CA PHE A 356 12.22 -2.25 36.21
C PHE A 356 12.02 -1.25 37.35
#